data_AF-A0A955FDX8-F1
#
_entry.id   AF-A0A955FDX8-F1
#
_cell.length_a   1.000
_cell.length_b   1.000
_cell.length_c   1.000
_cell.angle_alpha   90.00
_cell.angle_beta   90.00
_cell.angle_gamma   90.00
#
_symmetry.space_group_name_H-M   'P 1'
#
loop_
_entity.id
_entity.type
_entity.pdbx_description
1 polymer ?
#
loop_
_entity_poly.entity_id
_entity_poly.type
_entity_poly.pdbx_seq_one_letter_code
_entity_poly.pdbx_strand_id
1 'polypeptide(L)'
;MRVFVSYKKLINSRLEKITKDIVSESSEHGGSSGRLLAEEFTTQLNSGGKRLRGALLLLSHKGAGGGDDEQALQVACALEMIHTYILMIDDVQDRSPIRHGQPTAHVRLAEQFNDRHTGMSLSLNAALYGLHQAEKLLANSGATHETIAYINDGMVITAFGQTDDIINDTRDSVAIDDVLNVADQKTAHYSIENPLTVGLLLAGKDVPTVLKDFSK
;
A
#
# COMPACT_ATOMS: atom_id res chain seq x y z
N MET A 1 -1.05 -5.41 22.29
CA MET A 1 -2.16 -4.67 21.64
C MET A 1 -2.04 -3.14 21.70
N ARG A 2 -1.56 -2.52 22.81
CA ARG A 2 -1.45 -1.04 22.94
C ARG A 2 -0.51 -0.37 21.91
N VAL A 3 0.61 -1.00 21.55
CA VAL A 3 1.62 -0.44 20.63
C VAL A 3 1.07 -0.21 19.21
N PHE A 4 0.40 -1.21 18.63
CA PHE A 4 -0.22 -1.08 17.30
C PHE A 4 -1.29 0.01 17.25
N VAL A 5 -2.04 0.20 18.34
CA VAL A 5 -3.03 1.30 18.45
C VAL A 5 -2.33 2.65 18.44
N SER A 6 -1.20 2.80 19.13
CA SER A 6 -0.40 4.04 19.13
C SER A 6 0.18 4.34 17.75
N TYR A 7 0.78 3.35 17.08
CA TYR A 7 1.32 3.55 15.72
C TYR A 7 0.22 3.85 14.71
N LYS A 8 -0.93 3.18 14.78
CA LYS A 8 -2.08 3.51 13.94
C LYS A 8 -2.49 4.97 14.07
N LYS A 9 -2.56 5.49 15.30
CA LYS A 9 -2.89 6.92 15.54
C LYS A 9 -1.83 7.85 14.95
N LEU A 10 -0.55 7.53 15.14
CA LEU A 10 0.56 8.32 14.61
C LEU A 10 0.54 8.36 13.07
N ILE A 11 0.41 7.20 12.43
CA ILE A 11 0.32 7.05 10.98
C ILE A 11 -0.89 7.82 10.43
N ASN A 12 -2.07 7.65 11.03
CA ASN A 12 -3.27 8.38 10.60
C ASN A 12 -3.07 9.90 10.70
N SER A 13 -2.50 10.40 11.80
CA SER A 13 -2.24 11.84 11.94
C SER A 13 -1.27 12.37 10.89
N ARG A 14 -0.28 11.57 10.48
CA ARG A 14 0.63 11.92 9.38
C ARG A 14 -0.08 11.88 8.02
N LEU A 15 -0.84 10.82 7.74
CA LEU A 15 -1.58 10.68 6.49
C LEU A 15 -2.62 11.80 6.31
N GLU A 16 -3.26 12.27 7.39
CA GLU A 16 -4.18 13.42 7.34
C GLU A 16 -3.51 14.70 6.83
N LYS A 17 -2.23 14.91 7.14
CA LYS A 17 -1.46 16.05 6.61
C LYS A 17 -1.10 15.82 5.14
N ILE A 18 -0.50 14.66 4.85
CA ILE A 18 -0.10 14.28 3.49
C ILE A 18 -1.28 14.36 2.52
N THR A 19 -2.44 13.83 2.90
CA THR A 19 -3.64 13.81 2.06
C THR A 19 -4.18 15.22 1.76
N LYS A 20 -4.11 16.15 2.73
CA LYS A 20 -4.48 17.56 2.50
C LYS A 20 -3.54 18.24 1.51
N ASP A 21 -2.24 18.03 1.68
CA ASP A 21 -1.23 18.60 0.79
C ASP A 21 -1.38 18.05 -0.64
N ILE A 22 -1.57 16.72 -0.76
CA ILE A 22 -1.82 16.03 -2.03
C ILE A 22 -3.03 16.62 -2.77
N VAL A 23 -4.16 16.82 -2.07
CA VAL A 23 -5.38 17.38 -2.69
C VAL A 23 -5.16 18.84 -3.10
N SER A 24 -4.51 19.65 -2.27
CA SER A 24 -4.21 21.05 -2.58
C SER A 24 -3.30 21.17 -3.81
N GLU A 25 -2.13 20.52 -3.78
CA GLU A 25 -1.15 20.55 -4.87
C GLU A 25 -1.76 20.07 -6.19
N SER A 26 -2.55 19.00 -6.15
CA SER A 26 -3.13 18.41 -7.37
C SER A 26 -4.26 19.25 -7.95
N SER A 27 -5.01 19.95 -7.10
CA SER A 27 -6.02 20.90 -7.55
C SER A 27 -5.38 22.10 -8.23
N GLU A 28 -4.26 22.60 -7.71
CA GLU A 28 -3.51 23.73 -8.28
C GLU A 28 -2.89 23.38 -9.64
N HIS A 29 -2.26 22.21 -9.78
CA HIS A 29 -1.55 21.83 -11.00
C HIS A 29 -2.47 21.21 -12.07
N GLY A 30 -3.44 20.38 -11.64
CA GLY A 30 -4.27 19.56 -12.51
C GLY A 30 -5.73 19.98 -12.60
N GLY A 31 -6.12 21.07 -11.94
CA GLY A 31 -7.50 21.55 -11.91
C GLY A 31 -8.48 20.48 -11.40
N SER A 32 -9.64 20.39 -12.04
CA SER A 32 -10.68 19.41 -11.69
C SER A 32 -10.20 17.96 -11.84
N SER A 33 -9.37 17.66 -12.83
CA SER A 33 -8.85 16.30 -13.06
C SER A 33 -7.86 15.88 -11.97
N GLY A 34 -6.92 16.77 -11.63
CA GLY A 34 -5.98 16.53 -10.54
C GLY A 34 -6.67 16.39 -9.19
N ARG A 35 -7.69 17.22 -8.93
CA ARG A 35 -8.54 17.12 -7.75
C ARG A 35 -9.27 15.78 -7.67
N LEU A 36 -9.89 15.32 -8.77
CA LEU A 36 -10.61 14.04 -8.80
C LEU A 36 -9.69 12.87 -8.44
N LEU A 37 -8.51 12.78 -9.08
CA LEU A 37 -7.55 11.70 -8.80
C LEU A 37 -7.11 11.70 -7.33
N ALA A 38 -6.80 12.89 -6.80
CA ALA A 38 -6.37 13.06 -5.42
C ALA A 38 -7.47 12.73 -4.42
N GLU A 39 -8.70 13.20 -4.63
CA GLU A 39 -9.84 12.93 -3.73
C GLU A 39 -10.21 11.44 -3.74
N GLU A 40 -10.21 10.78 -4.90
CA GLU A 40 -10.51 9.34 -4.96
C GLU A 40 -9.47 8.50 -4.21
N PHE A 41 -8.19 8.74 -4.47
CA PHE A 41 -7.13 8.01 -3.78
C PHE A 41 -7.12 8.30 -2.26
N THR A 42 -7.18 9.57 -1.86
CA THR A 42 -7.13 9.95 -0.44
C THR A 42 -8.37 9.50 0.33
N THR A 43 -9.54 9.44 -0.32
CA THR A 43 -10.75 8.86 0.28
C THR A 43 -10.54 7.38 0.59
N GLN A 44 -9.99 6.60 -0.36
CA GLN A 44 -9.71 5.18 -0.12
C GLN A 44 -8.63 4.99 0.97
N LEU A 45 -7.59 5.83 0.94
CA LEU A 45 -6.53 5.82 1.96
C LEU A 45 -7.07 6.10 3.36
N ASN A 46 -8.04 7.01 3.48
CA ASN A 46 -8.66 7.41 4.75
C ASN A 46 -9.87 6.57 5.17
N SER A 47 -10.35 5.65 4.31
CA SER A 47 -11.52 4.80 4.56
C SER A 47 -11.37 3.83 5.74
N GLY A 48 -10.17 3.70 6.30
CA GLY A 48 -9.89 2.93 7.51
C GLY A 48 -8.65 2.06 7.38
N GLY A 49 -8.77 0.81 7.81
CA GLY A 49 -7.66 -0.15 7.85
C GLY A 49 -6.95 -0.23 9.20
N LYS A 50 -6.12 -1.27 9.34
CA LYS A 50 -5.39 -1.58 10.58
C LYS A 50 -4.05 -0.84 10.67
N ARG A 51 -3.56 -0.28 9.55
CA ARG A 51 -2.21 0.28 9.40
C ARG A 51 -1.11 -0.71 9.79
N LEU A 52 -1.32 -1.97 9.42
CA LEU A 52 -0.48 -3.07 9.90
C LEU A 52 0.95 -2.95 9.36
N ARG A 53 1.11 -2.57 8.09
CA ARG A 53 2.42 -2.52 7.42
C ARG A 53 3.26 -1.41 8.00
N GLY A 54 2.72 -0.20 8.06
CA GLY A 54 3.40 0.92 8.71
C GLY A 54 3.70 0.64 10.19
N ALA A 55 2.78 0.01 10.92
CA ALA A 55 3.02 -0.33 12.33
C ALA A 55 4.08 -1.42 12.52
N LEU A 56 4.15 -2.43 11.65
CA LEU A 56 5.20 -3.45 11.69
C LEU A 56 6.57 -2.86 11.38
N LEU A 57 6.65 -1.95 10.39
CA LEU A 57 7.87 -1.20 10.08
C LEU A 57 8.36 -0.42 11.31
N LEU A 58 7.48 0.38 11.91
CA LEU A 58 7.85 1.21 13.06
C LEU A 58 8.21 0.37 14.29
N LEU A 59 7.53 -0.75 14.48
CA LEU A 59 7.85 -1.70 15.54
C LEU A 59 9.23 -2.33 15.34
N SER A 60 9.53 -2.78 14.12
CA SER A 60 10.82 -3.38 13.78
C SER A 60 11.96 -2.37 13.93
N HIS A 61 11.79 -1.17 13.39
CA HIS A 61 12.74 -0.07 13.51
C HIS A 61 13.06 0.25 14.97
N LYS A 62 12.03 0.44 15.80
CA LYS A 62 12.21 0.70 17.24
C LYS A 62 12.85 -0.47 17.98
N GLY A 63 12.44 -1.70 17.68
CA GLY A 63 12.99 -2.91 18.27
C GLY A 63 14.48 -3.11 17.94
N ALA A 64 14.92 -2.60 16.80
CA ALA A 64 16.30 -2.63 16.33
C ALA A 64 17.20 -1.53 16.94
N GLY A 65 16.63 -0.69 17.82
CA GLY A 65 17.32 0.46 18.42
C GLY A 65 17.23 1.74 17.57
N GLY A 66 16.38 1.77 16.55
CA GLY A 66 16.03 2.98 15.81
C GLY A 66 15.32 4.01 16.70
N GLY A 67 15.51 5.29 16.38
CA GLY A 67 14.89 6.40 17.10
C GLY A 67 13.42 6.59 16.73
N ASP A 68 12.76 7.52 17.41
CA ASP A 68 11.49 8.04 16.93
C ASP A 68 11.81 9.13 15.89
N ASP A 69 12.16 8.73 14.67
CA ASP A 69 12.54 9.65 13.60
C ASP A 69 11.50 9.78 12.47
N GLU A 70 11.59 10.93 11.80
CA GLU A 70 10.68 11.37 10.76
C GLU A 70 10.76 10.50 9.50
N GLN A 71 11.95 9.97 9.20
CA GLN A 71 12.21 9.11 8.06
C GLN A 71 11.40 7.82 8.15
N ALA A 72 11.47 7.11 9.27
CA ALA A 72 10.73 5.86 9.45
C ALA A 72 9.22 6.07 9.37
N LEU A 73 8.69 7.16 9.93
CA LEU A 73 7.27 7.49 9.83
C LEU A 73 6.84 7.80 8.39
N GLN A 74 7.68 8.49 7.63
CA GLN A 74 7.41 8.81 6.22
C GLN A 74 7.38 7.54 5.35
N VAL A 75 8.34 6.64 5.51
CA VAL A 75 8.36 5.34 4.82
C VAL A 75 7.16 4.47 5.23
N ALA A 76 6.81 4.45 6.52
CA ALA A 76 5.62 3.75 7.01
C ALA A 76 4.32 4.26 6.36
N CYS A 77 4.20 5.57 6.15
CA CYS A 77 3.06 6.16 5.45
C CYS A 77 3.04 5.79 3.96
N ALA A 78 4.21 5.78 3.31
CA ALA A 78 4.33 5.36 1.92
C ALA A 78 3.91 3.89 1.73
N LEU A 79 4.27 2.98 2.63
CA LEU A 79 3.81 1.58 2.59
C LEU A 79 2.29 1.44 2.71
N GLU A 80 1.63 2.31 3.49
CA GLU A 80 0.17 2.32 3.59
C GLU A 80 -0.48 2.92 2.34
N MET A 81 0.13 3.92 1.70
CA MET A 81 -0.29 4.44 0.39
C MET A 81 -0.14 3.37 -0.71
N ILE A 82 0.98 2.64 -0.70
CA ILE A 82 1.22 1.48 -1.57
C ILE A 82 0.11 0.45 -1.39
N HIS A 83 -0.18 0.07 -0.15
CA HIS A 83 -1.26 -0.86 0.12
C HIS A 83 -2.62 -0.36 -0.39
N THR A 84 -2.92 0.94 -0.25
CA THR A 84 -4.16 1.51 -0.77
C THR A 84 -4.26 1.42 -2.28
N TYR A 85 -3.19 1.70 -3.04
CA TYR A 85 -3.28 1.53 -4.50
C TYR A 85 -3.52 0.05 -4.87
N ILE A 86 -2.85 -0.89 -4.19
CA ILE A 86 -3.02 -2.32 -4.45
C ILE A 86 -4.49 -2.70 -4.25
N LEU A 87 -5.11 -2.26 -3.16
CA LEU A 87 -6.53 -2.50 -2.90
C LEU A 87 -7.45 -1.89 -3.96
N MET A 88 -7.15 -0.71 -4.48
CA MET A 88 -7.97 -0.09 -5.52
C MET A 88 -7.89 -0.85 -6.86
N ILE A 89 -6.73 -1.42 -7.20
CA ILE A 89 -6.58 -2.29 -8.38
C ILE A 89 -7.30 -3.62 -8.16
N ASP A 90 -7.09 -4.25 -7.00
CA ASP A 90 -7.73 -5.50 -6.56
C ASP A 90 -9.26 -5.38 -6.56
N ASP A 91 -9.81 -4.26 -6.08
CA ASP A 91 -11.26 -3.96 -6.14
C ASP A 91 -11.81 -4.02 -7.57
N VAL A 92 -11.07 -3.51 -8.55
CA VAL A 92 -11.47 -3.54 -9.96
C VAL A 92 -11.33 -4.94 -10.55
N GLN A 93 -10.23 -5.63 -10.26
CA GLN A 93 -9.94 -6.99 -10.73
C GLN A 93 -11.04 -7.97 -10.25
N ASP A 94 -11.40 -7.90 -8.97
CA ASP A 94 -12.40 -8.77 -8.33
C ASP A 94 -13.84 -8.30 -8.54
N ARG A 95 -14.03 -7.12 -9.15
CA ARG A 95 -15.34 -6.46 -9.29
C ARG A 95 -16.03 -6.26 -7.92
N SER A 96 -15.24 -5.98 -6.89
CA SER A 96 -15.70 -5.84 -5.52
C SER A 96 -16.51 -4.56 -5.34
N PRO A 97 -17.79 -4.61 -4.92
CA PRO A 97 -18.60 -3.40 -4.81
C PRO A 97 -18.33 -2.59 -3.53
N ILE A 98 -17.79 -3.23 -2.49
CA ILE A 98 -17.64 -2.65 -1.15
C ILE A 98 -16.27 -2.99 -0.58
N ARG A 99 -15.58 -1.99 -0.01
CA ARG A 99 -14.35 -2.13 0.78
C ARG A 99 -14.49 -1.34 2.08
N HIS A 100 -14.13 -1.96 3.21
CA HIS A 100 -14.26 -1.35 4.55
C HIS A 100 -15.67 -0.77 4.85
N GLY A 101 -16.72 -1.41 4.32
CA GLY A 101 -18.09 -0.95 4.50
C GLY A 101 -18.49 0.28 3.68
N GLN A 102 -17.67 0.69 2.70
CA GLN A 102 -17.93 1.80 1.78
C GLN A 102 -17.89 1.32 0.32
N PRO A 103 -18.64 1.95 -0.60
CA PRO A 103 -18.52 1.65 -2.03
C PRO A 103 -17.09 1.87 -2.54
N THR A 104 -16.61 0.94 -3.37
CA THR A 104 -15.29 1.04 -4.00
C THR A 104 -15.27 2.17 -5.03
N ALA A 105 -14.07 2.72 -5.31
CA ALA A 105 -13.94 3.89 -6.18
C ALA A 105 -14.56 3.65 -7.58
N HIS A 106 -14.33 2.48 -8.18
CA HIS A 106 -14.89 2.16 -9.49
C HIS A 106 -16.42 2.09 -9.51
N VAL A 107 -17.06 1.73 -8.40
CA VAL A 107 -18.53 1.77 -8.28
C VAL A 107 -19.03 3.20 -8.16
N ARG A 108 -18.45 4.01 -7.26
CA ARG A 108 -18.87 5.42 -7.10
C ARG A 108 -18.69 6.22 -8.38
N LEU A 109 -17.57 6.03 -9.07
CA LEU A 109 -17.26 6.71 -10.32
C LEU A 109 -18.18 6.21 -11.45
N ALA A 110 -18.51 4.92 -11.49
CA ALA A 110 -19.49 4.41 -12.46
C ALA A 110 -20.86 5.05 -12.28
N GLU A 111 -21.32 5.24 -11.05
CA GLU A 111 -22.57 5.94 -10.74
C GLU A 111 -22.49 7.43 -11.10
N GLN A 112 -21.40 8.11 -10.72
CA GLN A 112 -21.20 9.54 -10.99
C GLN A 112 -21.19 9.87 -12.48
N PHE A 113 -20.55 9.01 -13.29
CA PHE A 113 -20.40 9.22 -14.74
C PHE A 113 -21.43 8.44 -15.58
N ASN A 114 -22.32 7.68 -14.93
CA ASN A 114 -23.30 6.81 -15.57
C ASN A 114 -22.68 5.87 -16.63
N ASP A 115 -21.48 5.36 -16.37
CA ASP A 115 -20.78 4.42 -17.23
C ASP A 115 -19.78 3.56 -16.45
N ARG A 116 -19.97 2.23 -16.51
CA ARG A 116 -19.13 1.28 -15.77
C ARG A 116 -17.68 1.29 -16.24
N HIS A 117 -17.45 1.43 -17.54
CA HIS A 117 -16.09 1.42 -18.08
C HIS A 117 -15.31 2.66 -17.63
N THR A 118 -15.94 3.83 -17.71
CA THR A 118 -15.42 5.10 -17.18
C THR A 118 -15.08 4.99 -15.69
N GLY A 119 -15.98 4.40 -14.88
CA GLY A 119 -15.73 4.19 -13.46
C GLY A 119 -14.49 3.35 -13.17
N MET A 120 -14.32 2.23 -13.89
CA MET A 120 -13.11 1.39 -13.77
C MET A 120 -11.85 2.15 -14.21
N SER A 121 -11.87 2.80 -15.37
CA SER A 121 -10.72 3.53 -15.92
C SER A 121 -10.25 4.67 -15.00
N LEU A 122 -11.18 5.44 -14.44
CA LEU A 122 -10.86 6.52 -13.50
C LEU A 122 -10.35 5.97 -12.16
N SER A 123 -10.90 4.87 -11.66
CA SER A 123 -10.41 4.19 -10.45
C SER A 123 -8.96 3.71 -10.62
N LEU A 124 -8.64 3.12 -11.78
CA LEU A 124 -7.27 2.68 -12.09
C LEU A 124 -6.30 3.86 -12.19
N ASN A 125 -6.71 4.97 -12.83
CA ASN A 125 -5.89 6.19 -12.86
C ASN A 125 -5.66 6.76 -11.45
N ALA A 126 -6.66 6.77 -10.58
CA ALA A 126 -6.51 7.21 -9.19
C ALA A 126 -5.58 6.29 -8.40
N ALA A 127 -5.61 4.97 -8.64
CA ALA A 127 -4.67 4.02 -8.04
C ALA A 127 -3.22 4.29 -8.49
N LEU A 128 -2.98 4.43 -9.80
CA LEU A 128 -1.65 4.74 -10.34
C LEU A 128 -1.13 6.09 -9.83
N TYR A 129 -2.00 7.09 -9.77
CA TYR A 129 -1.68 8.38 -9.16
C TYR A 129 -1.24 8.22 -7.71
N GLY A 130 -1.96 7.42 -6.92
CA GLY A 130 -1.62 7.09 -5.54
C GLY A 130 -0.27 6.40 -5.38
N LEU A 131 0.05 5.44 -6.27
CA LEU A 131 1.37 4.82 -6.36
C LEU A 131 2.46 5.88 -6.58
N HIS A 132 2.30 6.76 -7.57
CA HIS A 132 3.29 7.81 -7.83
C HIS A 132 3.48 8.78 -6.66
N GLN A 133 2.41 9.08 -5.91
CA GLN A 133 2.54 9.90 -4.70
C GLN A 133 3.26 9.14 -3.57
N ALA A 134 3.08 7.83 -3.45
CA ALA A 134 3.84 7.01 -2.52
C ALA A 134 5.33 6.97 -2.89
N GLU A 135 5.65 6.80 -4.18
CA GLU A 135 7.04 6.85 -4.67
C GLU A 135 7.68 8.22 -4.47
N LYS A 136 6.95 9.32 -4.72
CA LYS A 136 7.41 10.68 -4.38
C LYS A 136 7.72 10.80 -2.88
N LEU A 137 6.88 10.20 -2.03
CA LEU A 137 7.09 10.22 -0.58
C LEU A 137 8.32 9.39 -0.16
N LEU A 138 8.55 8.23 -0.77
CA LEU A 138 9.74 7.39 -0.55
C LEU A 138 11.01 8.11 -1.00
N ALA A 139 11.03 8.66 -2.22
CA ALA A 139 12.17 9.37 -2.77
C ALA A 139 12.60 10.58 -1.92
N ASN A 140 11.64 11.23 -1.25
CA ASN A 140 11.89 12.37 -0.37
C ASN A 140 12.00 12.01 1.12
N SER A 141 12.01 10.72 1.49
CA SER A 141 12.08 10.28 2.89
C SER A 141 13.50 10.32 3.49
N GLY A 142 14.51 10.43 2.62
CA GLY A 142 15.92 10.27 2.99
C GLY A 142 16.34 8.81 3.19
N ALA A 143 15.44 7.83 3.00
CA ALA A 143 15.81 6.42 2.99
C ALA A 143 16.86 6.15 1.89
N THR A 144 17.74 5.19 2.13
CA THR A 144 18.76 4.82 1.16
C THR A 144 18.14 4.21 -0.09
N HIS A 145 18.86 4.28 -1.20
CA HIS A 145 18.47 3.59 -2.44
C HIS A 145 18.22 2.09 -2.21
N GLU A 146 19.07 1.43 -1.41
CA GLU A 146 18.93 0.02 -1.07
C GLU A 146 17.62 -0.28 -0.34
N THR A 147 17.22 0.55 0.63
CA THR A 147 15.94 0.40 1.33
C THR A 147 14.75 0.57 0.38
N ILE A 148 14.80 1.57 -0.51
CA ILE A 148 13.72 1.81 -1.49
C ILE A 148 13.66 0.67 -2.52
N ALA A 149 14.80 0.16 -2.97
CA ALA A 149 14.88 -1.00 -3.85
C ALA A 149 14.25 -2.23 -3.19
N TYR A 150 14.58 -2.50 -1.92
CA TYR A 150 14.00 -3.63 -1.18
C TYR A 150 12.47 -3.53 -1.06
N ILE A 151 11.92 -2.33 -0.83
CA ILE A 151 10.46 -2.11 -0.83
C ILE A 151 9.87 -2.54 -2.18
N ASN A 152 10.48 -2.07 -3.27
CA ASN A 152 10.02 -2.33 -4.63
C ASN A 152 10.17 -3.80 -5.04
N ASP A 153 11.24 -4.49 -4.65
CA ASP A 153 11.40 -5.92 -4.88
C ASP A 153 10.25 -6.73 -4.24
N GLY A 154 9.82 -6.34 -3.03
CA GLY A 154 8.63 -6.92 -2.39
C GLY A 154 7.34 -6.66 -3.16
N MET A 155 7.20 -5.48 -3.79
CA MET A 155 6.04 -5.17 -4.64
C MET A 155 6.05 -5.99 -5.94
N VAL A 156 7.23 -6.24 -6.51
CA VAL A 156 7.40 -7.10 -7.69
C VAL A 156 6.94 -8.53 -7.39
N ILE A 157 7.36 -9.09 -6.25
CA ILE A 157 6.91 -10.42 -5.80
C ILE A 157 5.39 -10.44 -5.60
N THR A 158 4.83 -9.38 -5.01
CA THR A 158 3.38 -9.26 -4.82
C THR A 158 2.62 -9.26 -6.13
N ALA A 159 3.19 -8.63 -7.17
CA ALA A 159 2.59 -8.62 -8.50
C ALA A 159 2.55 -10.04 -9.13
N PHE A 160 3.55 -10.88 -8.87
CA PHE A 160 3.52 -12.29 -9.28
C PHE A 160 2.37 -13.04 -8.60
N GLY A 161 2.28 -12.94 -7.26
CA GLY A 161 1.20 -13.58 -6.52
C GLY A 161 -0.19 -13.10 -6.91
N GLN A 162 -0.37 -11.80 -7.19
CA GLN A 162 -1.62 -11.25 -7.72
C GLN A 162 -1.97 -11.81 -9.11
N THR A 163 -0.97 -12.00 -9.96
CA THR A 163 -1.16 -12.57 -11.30
C THR A 163 -1.55 -14.04 -11.23
N ASP A 164 -0.85 -14.81 -10.39
CA ASP A 164 -1.11 -16.24 -10.20
C ASP A 164 -2.48 -16.49 -9.57
N ASP A 165 -2.93 -15.62 -8.66
CA ASP A 165 -4.29 -15.67 -8.07
C ASP A 165 -5.37 -15.56 -9.15
N ILE A 166 -5.26 -14.57 -10.04
CA ILE A 166 -6.18 -14.37 -11.17
C ILE A 166 -6.13 -15.55 -12.15
N ILE A 167 -4.94 -16.10 -12.42
CA ILE A 167 -4.80 -17.27 -13.30
C ILE A 167 -5.46 -18.50 -12.66
N ASN A 168 -5.28 -18.70 -11.35
CA ASN A 168 -5.85 -19.81 -10.62
C ASN A 168 -7.39 -19.78 -10.64
N ASP A 169 -7.99 -18.59 -10.56
CA ASP A 169 -9.44 -18.39 -10.67
C ASP A 169 -10.03 -18.86 -12.03
N THR A 170 -9.20 -19.05 -13.05
CA THR A 170 -9.65 -19.57 -14.36
C THR A 170 -9.62 -21.09 -14.47
N ARG A 171 -9.07 -21.80 -13.47
CA ARG A 171 -8.85 -23.25 -13.51
C ARG A 171 -10.00 -23.99 -12.81
N ASP A 172 -10.35 -25.16 -13.31
CA ASP A 172 -11.36 -26.04 -12.67
C ASP A 172 -10.87 -26.63 -11.33
N SER A 173 -9.54 -26.75 -11.16
CA SER A 173 -8.90 -27.25 -9.94
C SER A 173 -7.52 -26.63 -9.76
N VAL A 174 -7.15 -26.31 -8.52
CA VAL A 174 -5.87 -25.69 -8.15
C VAL A 174 -5.19 -26.56 -7.09
N ALA A 175 -3.89 -26.82 -7.25
CA ALA A 175 -3.14 -27.60 -6.25
C ALA A 175 -2.94 -26.78 -4.97
N ILE A 176 -2.88 -27.45 -3.82
CA ILE A 176 -2.66 -26.75 -2.54
C ILE A 176 -1.35 -25.96 -2.53
N ASP A 177 -0.31 -26.48 -3.18
CA ASP A 177 0.99 -25.82 -3.28
C ASP A 177 0.88 -24.50 -4.07
N ASP A 178 0.06 -24.45 -5.13
CA ASP A 178 -0.19 -23.21 -5.89
C ASP A 178 -0.93 -22.18 -5.02
N VAL A 179 -1.91 -22.61 -4.22
CA VAL A 179 -2.64 -21.72 -3.28
C VAL A 179 -1.71 -21.17 -2.21
N LEU A 180 -0.82 -22.01 -1.66
CA LEU A 180 0.16 -21.59 -0.66
C LEU A 180 1.18 -20.62 -1.25
N ASN A 181 1.64 -20.86 -2.49
CA ASN A 181 2.53 -19.95 -3.20
C ASN A 181 1.87 -18.57 -3.43
N VAL A 182 0.60 -18.55 -3.83
CA VAL A 182 -0.17 -17.28 -3.93
C VAL A 182 -0.27 -16.60 -2.57
N ALA A 183 -0.61 -17.32 -1.50
CA ALA A 183 -0.71 -16.73 -0.17
C ALA A 183 0.61 -16.11 0.30
N ASP A 184 1.73 -16.76 0.00
CA ASP A 184 3.06 -16.26 0.32
C ASP A 184 3.42 -15.00 -0.50
N GLN A 185 3.35 -15.10 -1.83
CA GLN A 185 3.72 -14.01 -2.75
C GLN A 185 2.76 -12.81 -2.68
N LYS A 186 1.45 -13.06 -2.79
CA LYS A 186 0.42 -12.01 -2.79
C LYS A 186 0.30 -11.34 -1.44
N THR A 187 0.60 -12.01 -0.32
CA THR A 187 0.31 -11.50 1.02
C THR A 187 1.50 -11.46 1.98
N ALA A 188 2.20 -12.57 2.21
CA ALA A 188 3.20 -12.67 3.28
C ALA A 188 4.37 -11.69 3.06
N HIS A 189 4.91 -11.64 1.85
CA HIS A 189 6.04 -10.78 1.51
C HIS A 189 5.77 -9.30 1.80
N TYR A 190 4.79 -8.67 1.13
CA TYR A 190 4.60 -7.23 1.31
C TYR A 190 3.88 -6.83 2.60
N SER A 191 3.14 -7.76 3.22
CA SER A 191 2.37 -7.43 4.43
C SER A 191 3.16 -7.61 5.71
N ILE A 192 4.14 -8.52 5.72
CA ILE A 192 4.87 -8.92 6.94
C ILE A 192 6.39 -8.78 6.75
N GLU A 193 6.97 -9.52 5.81
CA GLU A 193 8.43 -9.59 5.65
C GLU A 193 9.03 -8.24 5.24
N ASN A 194 8.44 -7.59 4.24
CA ASN A 194 8.92 -6.34 3.69
C ASN A 194 8.87 -5.21 4.74
N PRO A 195 7.76 -4.94 5.44
CA PRO A 195 7.75 -3.91 6.49
C PRO A 195 8.74 -4.19 7.63
N LEU A 196 8.85 -5.44 8.09
CA LEU A 196 9.79 -5.80 9.15
C LEU A 196 11.24 -5.56 8.71
N THR A 197 11.60 -5.99 7.50
CA THR A 197 12.94 -5.84 6.95
C THR A 197 13.30 -4.38 6.71
N VAL A 198 12.39 -3.61 6.15
CA VAL A 198 12.57 -2.17 5.94
C VAL A 198 12.81 -1.45 7.26
N GLY A 199 12.09 -1.82 8.33
CA GLY A 199 12.34 -1.27 9.67
C GLY A 199 13.76 -1.51 10.17
N LEU A 200 14.34 -2.69 9.91
CA LEU A 200 15.73 -3.02 10.26
C LEU A 200 16.73 -2.19 9.44
N LEU A 201 16.51 -2.10 8.12
CA LEU A 201 17.37 -1.34 7.22
C LEU A 201 17.41 0.14 7.60
N LEU A 202 16.26 0.73 7.93
CA LEU A 202 16.17 2.11 8.42
C LEU A 202 16.87 2.32 9.77
N ALA A 203 16.98 1.27 10.61
CA ALA A 203 17.77 1.32 11.84
C ALA A 203 19.28 1.07 11.61
N GLY A 204 19.72 0.96 10.36
CA GLY A 204 21.10 0.64 10.01
C GLY A 204 21.53 -0.76 10.44
N LYS A 205 20.59 -1.73 10.44
CA LYS A 205 20.86 -3.13 10.78
C LYS A 205 20.81 -4.01 9.55
N ASP A 206 21.66 -5.03 9.55
CA ASP A 206 21.61 -6.10 8.57
C ASP A 206 20.33 -6.92 8.70
N VAL A 207 19.85 -7.43 7.56
CA VAL A 207 18.68 -8.32 7.52
C VAL A 207 19.09 -9.73 7.97
N PRO A 208 18.54 -10.26 9.08
CA PRO A 208 18.89 -11.58 9.56
C PRO A 208 18.38 -12.66 8.61
N THR A 209 19.11 -13.78 8.53
CA THR A 209 18.78 -14.91 7.63
C THR A 209 17.35 -15.42 7.82
N VAL A 210 16.84 -15.44 9.06
CA VAL A 210 15.47 -15.88 9.36
C VAL A 210 14.39 -15.05 8.68
N LEU A 211 14.65 -13.76 8.39
CA LEU A 211 13.71 -12.93 7.61
C LEU A 211 13.87 -13.15 6.10
N LYS A 212 15.08 -13.48 5.64
CA LYS A 212 15.35 -13.84 4.23
C LYS A 212 14.75 -15.19 3.82
N ASP A 213 14.46 -16.03 4.80
CA ASP A 213 13.87 -17.36 4.63
C ASP A 213 12.42 -17.42 5.16
N PHE A 214 11.81 -16.27 5.51
CA PHE A 214 10.47 -16.22 6.12
C PHE A 214 9.36 -16.71 5.18
N SER A 215 9.59 -16.59 3.88
CA SER A 215 8.70 -16.83 2.75
C SER A 215 9.25 -17.90 1.77
N LYS A 216 10.28 -18.65 2.19
CA LYS A 216 10.84 -19.77 1.41
C LYS A 216 10.28 -21.11 1.82
#